data_AF-U3TZK6-F1
#
_entry.id   AF-U3TZK6-F1
#
_cell.length_a   1.000
_cell.length_b   1.000
_cell.length_c   1.000
_cell.angle_alpha   90.00
_cell.angle_beta   90.00
_cell.angle_gamma   90.00
#
_symmetry.space_group_name_H-M   'P 1'
#
loop_
_entity.id
_entity.type
_entity.pdbx_description
1 polymer ?
#
loop_
_entity_poly.entity_id
_entity_poly.type
_entity_poly.pdbx_seq_one_letter_code
_entity_poly.pdbx_strand_id
1 'polypeptide(L)'
;MTSRLLLQTRVLTVAAPDYLARCGRPTQPQQLTEHNCLQYIDPRSNKPFSWEFHRGTQRLTVATHGHLTTTDPDLMVQACVGGAGVA
;
A
#
# COMPACT_ATOMS: atom_id res chain seq x y z
N MET A 1 8.59 -15.32 29.00
CA MET A 1 7.66 -15.32 27.84
C MET A 1 8.39 -15.96 26.67
N THR A 2 7.88 -17.05 26.11
CA THR A 2 8.41 -17.67 24.89
C THR A 2 7.52 -17.29 23.70
N SER A 3 8.11 -16.84 22.59
CA SER A 3 7.40 -16.62 21.32
C SER A 3 7.81 -17.69 20.31
N ARG A 4 6.91 -18.02 19.38
CA ARG A 4 7.15 -18.98 18.30
C ARG A 4 6.64 -18.39 16.98
N LEU A 5 7.48 -18.43 15.95
CA LEU A 5 7.09 -18.00 14.60
C LEU A 5 5.95 -18.90 14.09
N LEU A 6 4.84 -18.28 13.68
CA LEU A 6 3.71 -19.00 13.08
C LEU A 6 3.77 -18.94 11.55
N LEU A 7 4.01 -17.75 11.00
CA LEU A 7 4.02 -17.51 9.57
C LEU A 7 4.80 -16.24 9.22
N GLN A 8 5.15 -16.12 7.94
CA GLN A 8 5.68 -14.89 7.34
C GLN A 8 4.68 -14.41 6.28
N THR A 9 4.25 -13.16 6.38
CA THR A 9 3.39 -12.51 5.38
C THR A 9 4.21 -11.67 4.40
N ARG A 10 3.63 -11.41 3.23
CA ARG A 10 4.17 -10.46 2.25
C ARG A 10 3.31 -9.19 2.26
N VAL A 11 3.93 -8.05 2.04
CA VAL A 11 3.26 -6.79 1.72
C VAL A 11 3.22 -6.68 0.19
N LEU A 12 2.04 -6.47 -0.37
CA LEU A 12 1.82 -6.40 -1.82
C LEU A 12 1.13 -5.08 -2.14
N THR A 13 1.57 -4.44 -3.22
CA THR A 13 0.90 -3.27 -3.78
C THR A 13 -0.11 -3.71 -4.82
N VAL A 14 -1.37 -3.35 -4.64
CA VAL A 14 -2.50 -3.83 -5.43
C VAL A 14 -3.50 -2.71 -5.74
N ALA A 15 -4.29 -2.91 -6.78
CA ALA A 15 -5.41 -2.03 -7.13
C ALA A 15 -6.48 -2.82 -7.88
N ALA A 16 -7.74 -2.37 -7.82
CA ALA A 16 -8.81 -2.98 -8.60
C ALA A 16 -8.54 -2.84 -10.12
N PRO A 17 -8.95 -3.82 -10.94
CA PRO A 17 -8.84 -3.73 -12.40
C PRO A 17 -9.47 -2.45 -12.99
N ASP A 18 -10.65 -2.06 -12.49
CA ASP A 18 -11.37 -0.86 -12.96
C ASP A 18 -10.63 0.43 -12.61
N TYR A 19 -9.91 0.46 -11.48
CA TYR A 19 -9.04 1.58 -11.15
C TYR A 19 -7.88 1.68 -12.16
N LEU A 20 -7.21 0.57 -12.44
CA LEU A 20 -6.09 0.54 -13.40
C LEU A 20 -6.53 0.84 -14.83
N ALA A 21 -7.74 0.44 -15.23
CA ALA A 21 -8.30 0.78 -16.54
C ALA A 21 -8.53 2.29 -16.71
N ARG A 22 -8.94 2.98 -15.63
CA ARG A 22 -9.21 4.43 -15.64
C ARG A 22 -7.97 5.29 -15.42
N CYS A 23 -7.05 4.85 -14.56
CA CYS A 23 -5.90 5.63 -14.11
C CYS A 23 -4.57 5.17 -14.72
N GLY A 24 -4.57 4.08 -15.48
CA GLY A 24 -3.34 3.46 -15.99
C GLY A 24 -2.68 2.54 -14.97
N ARG A 25 -1.81 1.65 -15.46
CA ARG A 25 -1.04 0.73 -14.61
C ARG A 25 0.38 1.25 -14.39
N PRO A 26 0.81 1.47 -13.13
CA PRO A 26 2.20 1.77 -12.82
C PRO A 26 3.12 0.65 -13.33
N THR A 27 4.17 1.03 -14.05
CA THR A 27 5.27 0.14 -14.51
C THR A 27 6.48 0.20 -13.58
N GLN A 28 6.60 1.26 -12.78
CA GLN A 28 7.65 1.45 -11.78
C GLN A 28 7.09 2.10 -10.51
N PRO A 29 7.66 1.82 -9.31
CA PRO A 29 7.11 2.32 -8.05
C PRO A 29 7.00 3.84 -7.95
N GLN A 30 7.92 4.58 -8.57
CA GLN A 30 7.91 6.05 -8.56
C GLN A 30 6.63 6.64 -9.14
N GLN A 31 5.99 5.95 -10.10
CA GLN A 31 4.73 6.41 -10.69
C GLN A 31 3.58 6.44 -9.67
N LEU A 32 3.70 5.77 -8.53
CA LEU A 32 2.68 5.80 -7.48
C LEU A 32 2.45 7.19 -6.89
N THR A 33 3.37 8.14 -7.07
CA THR A 33 3.12 9.55 -6.71
C THR A 33 2.02 10.19 -7.55
N GLU A 34 1.68 9.62 -8.70
CA GLU A 34 0.61 10.09 -9.59
C GLU A 34 -0.73 9.38 -9.32
N HIS A 35 -0.74 8.41 -8.41
CA HIS A 35 -1.91 7.61 -8.07
C HIS A 35 -2.49 7.97 -6.70
N ASN A 36 -3.79 7.67 -6.53
CA ASN A 36 -4.45 7.77 -5.24
C ASN A 36 -4.05 6.55 -4.39
N CYS A 37 -3.03 6.70 -3.53
CA CYS A 37 -2.53 5.62 -2.69
C CYS A 37 -3.20 5.68 -1.31
N LEU A 38 -3.95 4.63 -0.97
CA LEU A 38 -4.64 4.50 0.32
C LEU A 38 -3.60 4.36 1.43
N GLN A 39 -3.71 5.18 2.47
CA GLN A 39 -2.71 5.24 3.54
C GLN A 39 -3.18 4.42 4.76
N TYR A 40 -2.30 3.56 5.26
CA TYR A 40 -2.54 2.81 6.49
C TYR A 40 -1.72 3.41 7.62
N ILE A 41 -2.32 3.74 8.76
CA ILE A 41 -1.56 4.22 9.93
C ILE A 41 -0.94 3.01 10.64
N ASP A 42 0.39 2.99 10.72
CA ASP A 42 1.11 2.00 11.52
C ASP A 42 0.83 2.24 13.02
N PRO A 43 0.24 1.24 13.73
CA PRO A 43 -0.10 1.38 15.14
C PRO A 43 1.12 1.56 16.06
N ARG A 44 2.34 1.23 15.59
CA ARG A 44 3.56 1.40 16.39
C ARG A 44 4.11 2.81 16.32
N SER A 45 4.14 3.41 15.13
CA SER A 45 4.72 4.73 14.90
C SER A 45 3.69 5.87 14.86
N ASN A 46 2.40 5.53 14.77
CA ASN A 46 1.29 6.46 14.59
C ASN A 46 1.46 7.37 13.36
N LYS A 47 2.10 6.85 12.32
CA LYS A 47 2.36 7.52 11.04
C LYS A 47 1.87 6.62 9.90
N PRO A 48 1.58 7.19 8.70
CA PRO A 48 1.35 6.37 7.52
C PRO A 48 2.48 5.37 7.28
N PHE A 49 2.11 4.14 6.92
CA PHE A 49 3.04 3.08 6.59
C PHE A 49 3.91 3.50 5.39
N SER A 50 5.23 3.36 5.52
CA SER A 50 6.16 3.78 4.48
C SER A 50 6.02 2.88 3.26
N TRP A 51 5.80 3.48 2.10
CA TRP A 51 5.76 2.80 0.81
C TRP A 51 7.18 2.47 0.34
N GLU A 52 7.70 1.34 0.82
CA GLU A 52 9.06 0.88 0.54
C GLU A 52 9.05 -0.32 -0.42
N PHE A 53 9.79 -0.19 -1.52
CA PHE A 53 9.93 -1.21 -2.56
C PHE A 53 11.35 -1.74 -2.58
N HIS A 54 11.46 -3.06 -2.73
CA HIS A 54 12.74 -3.77 -2.68
C HIS A 54 13.00 -4.49 -4.01
N ARG A 55 14.23 -4.34 -4.53
CA ARG A 55 14.73 -5.10 -5.68
C ARG A 55 16.15 -5.55 -5.39
N GLY A 56 16.32 -6.78 -4.91
CA GLY A 56 17.60 -7.26 -4.42
C GLY A 56 18.08 -6.44 -3.23
N THR A 57 19.25 -5.81 -3.34
CA THR A 57 19.81 -4.91 -2.31
C THR A 57 19.28 -3.47 -2.41
N GLN A 58 18.60 -3.13 -3.50
CA GLN A 58 18.06 -1.79 -3.70
C GLN A 58 16.76 -1.61 -2.92
N ARG A 59 16.68 -0.52 -2.17
CA ARG A 59 15.47 -0.06 -1.47
C ARG A 59 15.09 1.30 -2.01
N LEU A 60 13.80 1.47 -2.29
CA LEU A 60 13.21 2.71 -2.76
C LEU A 60 12.01 3.04 -1.88
N THR A 61 12.06 4.19 -1.23
CA THR A 61 10.90 4.76 -0.54
C THR A 61 10.22 5.75 -1.46
N VAL A 62 8.91 5.59 -1.65
CA VAL A 62 8.10 6.49 -2.47
C VAL A 62 7.19 7.29 -1.54
N ALA A 63 7.25 8.62 -1.63
CA ALA A 63 6.35 9.49 -0.88
C ALA A 63 4.99 9.54 -1.58
N THR A 64 4.11 8.59 -1.26
CA THR A 64 2.76 8.54 -1.83
C THR A 64 1.78 9.42 -1.05
N HIS A 65 0.63 9.69 -1.66
CA HIS A 65 -0.48 10.40 -1.04
C HIS A 65 -1.81 9.81 -1.49
N GLY A 66 -2.86 10.04 -0.72
CA GLY A 66 -4.21 9.67 -1.15
C GLY A 66 -5.30 10.23 -0.27
N HIS A 67 -6.53 10.08 -0.75
CA HIS A 67 -7.74 10.66 -0.14
C HIS A 67 -8.25 9.87 1.07
N LEU A 68 -7.75 8.64 1.28
CA LEU A 68 -8.10 7.80 2.41
C LEU A 68 -6.86 7.52 3.26
N THR A 69 -6.97 7.81 4.55
CA THR A 69 -6.02 7.36 5.58
C THR A 69 -6.81 6.63 6.65
N THR A 70 -6.42 5.41 7.00
CA THR A 70 -7.18 4.53 7.89
C THR A 70 -6.29 3.70 8.80
N THR A 71 -6.82 3.29 9.95
CA THR A 71 -6.25 2.25 10.83
C THR A 71 -6.95 0.90 10.66
N ASP A 72 -8.06 0.87 9.90
CA ASP A 72 -8.89 -0.31 9.65
C ASP A 72 -8.45 -0.99 8.34
N PRO A 73 -7.92 -2.23 8.39
CA PRO A 73 -7.49 -2.96 7.21
C PRO A 73 -8.65 -3.42 6.33
N ASP A 74 -9.82 -3.75 6.91
CA ASP A 74 -10.97 -4.21 6.14
C ASP A 74 -11.52 -3.06 5.29
N LEU A 75 -11.60 -1.86 5.86
CA LEU A 75 -11.95 -0.65 5.11
C LEU A 75 -10.99 -0.39 3.95
N MET A 76 -9.68 -0.53 4.18
CA MET A 76 -8.67 -0.34 3.13
C MET A 76 -8.87 -1.32 1.98
N VAL A 77 -9.10 -2.61 2.28
CA VAL A 77 -9.35 -3.64 1.27
C VAL A 77 -10.65 -3.34 0.50
N GLN A 78 -11.74 -3.01 1.19
CA GLN A 78 -13.01 -2.69 0.53
C GLN A 78 -12.89 -1.46 -0.37
N ALA A 79 -12.19 -0.41 0.07
CA ALA A 79 -11.93 0.77 -0.74
C ALA A 79 -11.07 0.44 -1.97
N CYS A 80 -10.02 -0.37 -1.81
CA CYS A 80 -9.17 -0.80 -2.92
C CYS A 80 -9.95 -1.62 -3.95
N VAL A 81 -10.76 -2.59 -3.51
CA VAL A 81 -11.61 -3.43 -4.37
C VAL A 81 -12.68 -2.60 -5.06
N GLY A 82 -13.25 -1.59 -4.39
CA GLY A 82 -14.18 -0.62 -4.96
C GLY A 82 -13.55 0.38 -5.93
N GLY A 83 -12.25 0.27 -6.21
CA GLY A 83 -11.55 1.12 -7.16
C GLY A 83 -11.25 2.53 -6.66
N ALA A 84 -11.19 2.72 -5.34
CA ALA A 84 -10.83 4.01 -4.75
C ALA A 84 -9.37 4.38 -5.00
N GLY A 85 -8.47 3.41 -5.11
CA GLY A 85 -7.03 3.68 -5.22
C GLY A 85 -6.16 2.43 -5.22
N VAL A 86 -4.87 2.66 -5.02
CA VAL A 86 -3.83 1.64 -4.82
C VAL A 86 -3.64 1.43 -3.32
N ALA A 87 -3.57 0.17 -2.88
CA ALA A 87 -3.25 -0.21 -1.49
C ALA A 87 -1.92 -0.98 -1.43
#